data_AF-A0A844AI32-F1
#
_entry.id   AF-A0A844AI32-F1
#
_cell.length_a   1.000
_cell.length_b   1.000
_cell.length_c   1.000
_cell.angle_alpha   90.00
_cell.angle_beta   90.00
_cell.angle_gamma   90.00
#
_symmetry.space_group_name_H-M   'P 1'
#
loop_
_entity.id
_entity.type
_entity.pdbx_description
1 polymer ?
#
loop_
_entity_poly.entity_id
_entity_poly.type
_entity_poly.pdbx_seq_one_letter_code
_entity_poly.pdbx_strand_id
1 'polypeptide(L)' 'ELLALAHDRGCERELAERLAKTLDAGELPDIIALRTFFAPDPAQLPTVNVRLASLQGYEALIDARHLEDAA' A
#
# COMPACT_ATOMS: atom_id res chain seq x y z
N GLU A 1 -13.96 -7.67 -3.31
CA GLU A 1 -13.14 -6.56 -3.85
C GLU A 1 -13.29 -5.25 -3.08
N LEU A 2 -14.49 -4.81 -2.67
CA LEU A 2 -14.67 -3.62 -1.82
C LEU A 2 -13.92 -3.69 -0.48
N LEU A 3 -13.90 -4.87 0.16
CA LEU A 3 -13.15 -5.10 1.41
C LEU A 3 -11.63 -4.95 1.25
N ALA A 4 -11.09 -5.25 0.08
CA ALA A 4 -9.66 -5.07 -0.21
C ALA A 4 -9.30 -3.58 -0.36
N LEU A 5 -10.18 -2.80 -0.99
CA LEU A 5 -10.00 -1.35 -1.13
C LEU A 5 -10.04 -0.63 0.22
N ALA A 6 -10.87 -1.12 1.14
CA ALA A 6 -11.05 -0.54 2.46
C ALA A 6 -9.85 -0.82 3.40
N HIS A 7 -9.31 -2.04 3.34
CA HIS A 7 -8.18 -2.49 4.15
C HIS A 7 -6.87 -1.76 3.83
N ASP A 8 -6.62 -1.42 2.56
CA ASP A 8 -5.36 -0.80 2.13
C ASP A 8 -5.16 0.64 2.63
N ARG A 9 -6.21 1.35 3.06
CA ARG A 9 -6.13 2.80 3.38
C ARG A 9 -6.83 3.24 4.66
N GLY A 10 -7.47 2.33 5.40
CA GLY A 10 -8.27 2.70 6.58
C GLY A 10 -9.46 3.61 6.26
N CYS A 11 -9.87 3.67 4.98
CA CYS A 11 -11.00 4.48 4.52
C CYS A 11 -12.35 3.76 4.65
N GLU A 12 -12.39 2.64 5.37
CA GLU A 12 -13.57 1.78 5.59
C GLU A 12 -14.81 2.57 6.01
N ARG A 13 -14.64 3.51 6.95
CA ARG A 13 -15.74 4.35 7.43
C ARG A 13 -16.24 5.31 6.34
N GLU A 14 -15.33 5.97 5.64
CA GLU A 14 -15.70 6.93 4.58
C GLU A 14 -16.32 6.22 3.37
N LEU A 15 -15.81 5.04 3.03
CA LEU A 15 -16.37 4.17 1.99
C LEU A 15 -17.78 3.71 2.38
N ALA A 16 -18.00 3.28 3.62
CA ALA A 16 -19.31 2.87 4.11
C ALA A 16 -20.33 4.03 4.07
N GLU A 17 -19.93 5.23 4.49
CA GLU A 17 -20.79 6.42 4.46
C GLU A 17 -21.19 6.82 3.03
N ARG A 18 -20.27 6.71 2.06
CA ARG A 18 -20.58 6.98 0.65
C ARG A 18 -21.50 5.93 0.05
N LEU A 19 -21.20 4.66 0.30
CA LEU A 19 -22.05 3.55 -0.16
C LEU A 19 -23.47 3.69 0.40
N ALA A 20 -23.62 4.00 1.69
CA ALA A 20 -24.92 4.22 2.30
C ALA A 20 -25.69 5.35 1.60
N LYS A 21 -25.05 6.51 1.37
CA LYS A 21 -25.69 7.64 0.67
C LYS A 21 -26.12 7.31 -0.76
N THR A 22 -25.29 6.59 -1.53
CA THR A 22 -25.62 6.19 -2.90
C THR A 22 -26.80 5.23 -2.93
N LEU A 23 -26.81 4.26 -2.00
CA LEU A 23 -27.91 3.30 -1.89
C LEU A 23 -29.20 3.95 -1.38
N ASP A 24 -29.12 4.91 -0.45
CA ASP A 24 -30.26 5.71 0.02
C ASP A 24 -30.87 6.56 -1.10
N ALA A 25 -30.06 6.97 -2.09
CA ALA A 25 -30.52 7.64 -3.30
C ALA A 25 -31.15 6.69 -4.34
N GLY A 26 -31.14 5.37 -4.08
CA GLY A 26 -31.62 4.34 -5.02
C GLY A 26 -30.68 4.11 -6.21
N GLU A 27 -29.46 4.61 -6.13
CA GLU A 27 -28.45 4.48 -7.18
C GLU A 27 -27.57 3.25 -6.93
N LEU A 28 -27.04 2.69 -8.02
CA LEU A 28 -26.05 1.62 -7.94
C LEU A 28 -24.64 2.22 -7.83
N PRO A 29 -23.88 1.92 -6.75
CA PRO A 29 -22.53 2.43 -6.60
C PRO A 29 -21.58 1.85 -7.67
N ASP A 30 -20.88 2.74 -8.37
CA ASP A 30 -19.87 2.39 -9.36
C ASP A 30 -18.52 2.10 -8.69
N ILE A 31 -18.08 0.86 -8.79
CA ILE A 31 -16.82 0.37 -8.22
C ILE A 31 -15.59 1.02 -8.86
N ILE A 32 -15.63 1.39 -10.14
CA ILE A 32 -14.51 2.04 -10.83
C ILE A 32 -14.38 3.49 -10.37
N ALA A 33 -15.51 4.18 -10.20
CA ALA A 33 -15.55 5.53 -9.65
C ALA A 33 -15.04 5.56 -8.21
N LEU A 34 -15.47 4.61 -7.37
CA LEU A 34 -15.00 4.48 -5.98
C LEU A 34 -13.50 4.21 -5.93
N ARG A 35 -12.96 3.32 -6.78
CA ARG A 35 -11.52 3.05 -6.84
C ARG A 35 -10.70 4.27 -7.22
N THR A 36 -11.16 5.04 -8.19
CA THR A 36 -10.49 6.28 -8.61
C THR A 36 -10.54 7.33 -7.50
N PHE A 37 -11.67 7.46 -6.81
CA PHE A 37 -11.84 8.41 -5.73
C PHE A 37 -10.96 8.10 -4.52
N PHE A 38 -10.84 6.83 -4.15
CA PHE A 38 -9.99 6.38 -3.05
C PHE A 38 -8.54 6.09 -3.46
N ALA A 39 -8.15 6.35 -4.71
CA ALA A 39 -6.76 6.21 -5.14
C ALA A 39 -5.88 7.29 -4.46
N PRO A 40 -4.61 6.99 -4.13
CA PRO A 40 -3.70 8.00 -3.63
C PRO A 40 -3.44 9.02 -4.73
N ASP A 41 -3.33 10.30 -4.37
CA ASP A 41 -2.91 11.33 -5.31
C ASP A 41 -1.45 11.06 -5.72
N PRO A 42 -1.17 10.74 -7.00
CA PRO A 42 0.18 10.47 -7.44
C PRO A 42 1.11 11.67 -7.27
N ALA A 43 0.59 12.90 -7.22
CA ALA A 43 1.38 14.10 -6.97
C ALA A 43 1.78 14.26 -5.49
N GLN A 44 1.08 13.59 -4.56
CA GLN A 44 1.42 13.59 -3.13
C GLN A 44 2.22 12.36 -2.70
N LEU A 45 2.44 11.39 -3.61
CA LEU A 45 3.27 10.24 -3.30
C LEU A 45 4.75 10.66 -3.27
N PRO A 46 5.47 10.37 -2.18
CA PRO A 46 6.90 10.62 -2.13
C PRO A 46 7.59 9.75 -3.18
N THR A 47 8.54 10.35 -3.92
CA THR A 47 9.39 9.58 -4.83
C THR A 47 10.36 8.75 -4.01
N VAL A 48 10.08 7.45 -3.86
CA VAL A 48 10.96 6.50 -3.17
C VAL A 48 11.93 5.90 -4.19
N ASN A 49 13.20 6.31 -4.13
CA ASN A 49 14.27 5.67 -4.89
C ASN A 49 14.97 4.62 -4.02
N VAL A 50 14.74 3.34 -4.30
CA VAL A 50 15.46 2.25 -3.65
C VAL A 50 16.74 1.98 -4.44
N ARG A 51 17.89 2.37 -3.89
CA ARG A 51 19.18 1.92 -4.41
C ARG A 51 19.39 0.48 -3.97
N LEU A 52 19.39 -0.43 -4.95
CA LEU A 52 19.74 -1.81 -4.70
C LEU A 52 21.23 -1.89 -4.32
N ALA A 53 21.51 -2.50 -3.18
CA ALA A 53 22.87 -2.81 -2.78
C ALA A 53 23.48 -3.84 -3.76
N SER A 54 24.80 -3.78 -3.92
CA SER A 54 25.53 -4.83 -4.65
C SER A 54 25.31 -6.18 -3.96
N LEU A 55 25.16 -7.25 -4.75
CA LEU A 55 25.08 -8.62 -4.22
C LEU A 55 26.31 -8.99 -3.40
N GLN A 56 27.47 -8.39 -3.72
CA GLN A 56 28.70 -8.56 -2.94
C GLN A 56 28.54 -8.13 -1.47
N GLY A 57 27.58 -7.24 -1.17
CA GLY A 57 27.27 -6.86 0.21
C GLY A 57 26.72 -8.01 1.06
N TYR A 58 26.10 -9.03 0.44
CA TYR A 58 25.64 -10.22 1.16
C TYR A 58 26.82 -11.09 1.63
N GLU A 59 27.82 -11.28 0.77
CA GLU A 59 29.03 -12.05 1.11
C GLU A 59 29.75 -11.41 2.30
N ALA A 60 29.92 -10.08 2.28
CA ALA A 60 30.54 -9.36 3.39
C ALA A 60 29.80 -9.51 4.73
N LEU A 61 28.47 -9.64 4.72
CA LEU A 61 27.67 -9.88 5.94
C LEU A 61 27.79 -11.32 6.44
N ILE A 62 27.94 -12.29 5.54
CA ILE A 62 28.15 -13.70 5.88
C ILE A 62 29.55 -13.87 6.49
N ASP A 63 30.56 -13.28 5.85
CA ASP A 63 31.94 -13.30 6.31
C ASP A 63 32.10 -12.62 7.69
N ALA A 64 31.41 -11.49 7.91
CA ALA A 64 31.42 -10.80 9.20
C ALA A 64 30.86 -11.67 10.33
N ARG A 65 29.78 -12.42 10.07
CA ARG A 65 29.20 -13.36 11.04
C ARG A 65 30.14 -14.52 11.36
N HIS A 66 30.81 -15.07 10.36
CA HIS A 66 31.79 -16.13 10.58
C HIS A 66 33.02 -15.66 11.35
N LEU A 67 33.40 -14.39 11.22
CA LEU A 67 34.49 -13.80 11.99
C LEU A 67 34.10 -13.57 13.47
N GLU A 68 32.84 -13.21 13.73
CA GLU A 68 32.29 -13.08 15.10
C GLU A 68 32.14 -14.44 15.79
N ASP A 69 31.75 -15.49 15.07
CA ASP A 69 31.65 -16.86 15.62
C ASP A 69 33.02 -17.51 15.90
N ALA A 70 34.08 -17.00 15.29
CA ALA A 70 35.45 -17.52 15.43
C ALA A 70 36.29 -16.80 16.50
N ALA A 71 35.75 -15.75 17.14
CA ALA A 71 36.40 -14.94 18.18
C ALA A 71 35.88 -15.30 19.58
#